data_AF-A0A9D9HGV0-F1
#
_entry.id   AF-A0A9D9HGV0-F1
#
_cell.length_a   1.000
_cell.length_b   1.000
_cell.length_c   1.000
_cell.angle_alpha   90.00
_cell.angle_beta   90.00
_cell.angle_gamma   90.00
#
_symmetry.space_group_name_H-M   'P 1'
#
loop_
_entity.id
_entity.type
_entity.pdbx_description
1 polymer ?
#
loop_
_entity_poly.entity_id
_entity_poly.type
_entity_poly.pdbx_seq_one_letter_code
_entity_poly.pdbx_strand_id
1 'polypeptide(L)'
;MKDATKNVYLAIKGDVVIHHTDLSAMKTMDGISVPDMTITEEEFEAAGGLVRLIDGKIFLGKTDVEKASEEAIEKIRALKMQLAETDYIASKIAEGSATTKDYAEKIAERQEWRAEINRLEKLVI
;
A
#
# COMPACT_ATOMS: atom_id res chain seq x y z
N MET A 1 6.33 -23.13 28.82
CA MET A 1 7.31 -23.34 27.74
C MET A 1 7.39 -22.02 26.99
N LYS A 2 8.57 -21.43 26.82
CA LYS A 2 8.72 -20.27 25.92
C LYS A 2 8.41 -20.78 24.53
N ASP A 3 7.45 -20.16 23.85
CA ASP A 3 7.15 -20.47 22.45
C ASP A 3 8.46 -20.45 21.67
N ALA A 4 8.77 -21.58 21.02
CA ALA A 4 9.89 -21.62 20.10
C ALA A 4 9.52 -20.68 18.96
N THR A 5 10.28 -19.60 18.79
CA THR A 5 10.13 -18.69 17.67
C THR A 5 10.16 -19.52 16.39
N LYS A 6 9.03 -19.57 15.68
CA LYS A 6 8.93 -20.32 14.43
C LYS A 6 9.68 -19.55 13.36
N ASN A 7 10.49 -20.27 12.59
CA ASN A 7 11.29 -19.69 11.54
C ASN A 7 10.60 -19.83 10.19
N VAL A 8 10.88 -18.87 9.30
CA VAL A 8 10.59 -18.94 7.88
C VAL A 8 11.92 -18.89 7.14
N TYR A 9 12.14 -19.91 6.32
CA TYR A 9 13.34 -20.08 5.50
C TYR A 9 13.07 -19.52 4.12
N LEU A 10 13.92 -18.60 3.67
CA LEU A 10 13.79 -17.89 2.40
C LEU A 10 14.95 -18.29 1.49
N ALA A 11 14.66 -18.53 0.21
CA ALA A 11 15.69 -18.79 -0.77
C ALA A 11 15.35 -18.19 -2.14
N ILE A 12 16.37 -17.76 -2.87
CA ILE A 12 16.26 -17.24 -4.22
C ILE A 12 16.30 -18.44 -5.18
N LYS A 13 15.28 -18.54 -6.05
CA LYS A 13 15.20 -19.59 -7.08
C LYS A 13 14.83 -18.96 -8.41
N GLY A 14 15.84 -18.65 -9.22
CA GLY A 14 15.66 -17.80 -10.40
C GLY A 14 15.28 -16.39 -9.98
N ASP A 15 14.18 -15.86 -10.51
CA ASP A 15 13.73 -14.47 -10.27
C ASP A 15 12.70 -14.34 -9.14
N VAL A 16 12.49 -15.41 -8.36
CA VAL A 16 11.53 -15.44 -7.25
C VAL A 16 12.20 -15.79 -5.93
N VAL A 17 11.56 -15.38 -4.83
CA VAL A 17 11.90 -15.86 -3.48
C VAL A 17 10.89 -16.92 -3.09
N ILE A 18 11.38 -18.11 -2.78
CA ILE A 18 10.58 -19.17 -2.16
C ILE A 18 10.67 -19.04 -0.65
N HIS A 19 9.60 -19.39 0.05
CA HIS A 19 9.56 -19.41 1.51
C HIS A 19 8.97 -20.72 2.03
N HIS A 20 9.54 -21.27 3.09
CA HIS A 20 9.02 -22.46 3.78
C HIS A 20 9.15 -22.29 5.29
N THR A 21 8.23 -22.86 6.05
CA THR A 21 8.34 -22.96 7.52
C THR A 21 9.10 -24.21 7.97
N ASP A 22 9.47 -25.09 7.03
CA ASP A 22 10.19 -26.34 7.26
C ASP A 22 11.32 -26.53 6.21
N LEU A 23 12.56 -26.76 6.68
CA LEU A 23 13.73 -26.96 5.80
C LEU A 23 13.65 -28.26 4.99
N SER A 24 13.02 -29.30 5.52
CA SER A 24 12.83 -30.56 4.80
C SER A 24 11.85 -30.37 3.65
N ALA A 25 10.79 -29.57 3.84
CA ALA A 25 9.88 -29.17 2.77
C ALA A 25 10.62 -28.38 1.68
N MET A 26 11.42 -27.36 2.05
CA MET A 26 12.23 -26.60 1.09
C MET A 26 13.17 -27.51 0.27
N LYS A 27 13.84 -28.47 0.93
CA LYS A 27 14.74 -29.40 0.26
C LYS A 27 14.00 -30.35 -0.68
N THR A 28 12.88 -30.91 -0.23
CA THR A 28 12.15 -31.95 -0.98
C THR A 28 11.34 -31.37 -2.14
N MET A 29 10.72 -30.21 -1.94
CA MET A 29 9.88 -29.56 -2.96
C MET A 29 10.71 -28.72 -3.93
N ASP A 30 11.72 -28.00 -3.42
CA ASP A 30 12.45 -27.03 -4.22
C ASP A 30 13.90 -27.39 -4.53
N GLY A 31 14.42 -28.47 -3.95
CA GLY A 31 15.80 -28.90 -4.12
C GLY A 31 16.82 -28.04 -3.34
N ILE A 32 16.36 -27.14 -2.48
CA ILE A 32 17.21 -26.16 -1.79
C ILE A 32 17.50 -26.66 -0.38
N SER A 33 18.77 -26.97 -0.13
CA SER A 33 19.22 -27.52 1.16
C SER A 33 19.69 -26.47 2.16
N VAL A 34 19.99 -25.26 1.69
CA VAL A 34 20.47 -24.14 2.50
C VAL A 34 19.68 -22.91 2.08
N PRO A 35 18.94 -22.26 3.00
CA PRO A 35 18.24 -21.03 2.70
C PRO A 35 19.24 -19.87 2.57
N ASP A 36 18.90 -18.88 1.75
CA ASP A 36 19.67 -17.64 1.61
C ASP A 36 19.44 -16.69 2.80
N MET A 37 18.28 -16.77 3.44
CA MET A 37 17.94 -15.99 4.63
C MET A 37 16.97 -16.78 5.53
N THR A 38 17.07 -16.60 6.84
CA THR A 38 16.08 -17.11 7.81
C THR A 38 15.54 -15.94 8.61
N ILE A 39 14.22 -15.85 8.71
CA ILE A 39 13.51 -14.83 9.48
C ILE A 39 12.54 -15.52 10.44
N THR A 40 11.93 -14.78 11.36
CA THR A 40 10.85 -15.30 12.21
C THR A 40 9.50 -15.27 11.49
N GLU A 41 8.55 -16.09 11.93
CA GLU A 41 7.15 -16.03 11.48
C GLU A 41 6.55 -14.64 11.80
N GLU A 42 6.94 -14.02 12.93
CA GLU A 42 6.52 -12.67 13.29
C GLU A 42 7.03 -11.61 12.29
N GLU A 43 8.30 -11.72 11.85
CA GLU A 43 8.87 -10.85 10.81
C GLU A 43 8.18 -11.07 9.44
N PHE A 44 7.84 -12.32 9.11
CA PHE A 44 7.12 -12.67 7.89
C PHE A 44 5.69 -12.10 7.89
N GLU A 45 4.96 -12.23 9.01
CA GLU A 45 3.62 -11.67 9.18
C GLU A 45 3.65 -10.13 9.23
N ALA A 46 4.65 -9.52 9.86
CA ALA A 46 4.84 -8.07 9.85
C ALA A 46 5.11 -7.52 8.43
N ALA A 47 5.69 -8.33 7.55
CA ALA A 47 5.82 -8.05 6.12
C ALA A 47 4.52 -8.33 5.32
N GLY A 48 3.44 -8.75 5.98
CA GLY A 48 2.19 -9.15 5.35
C GLY A 48 2.31 -10.42 4.50
N GLY A 49 3.28 -11.28 4.83
CA GLY A 49 3.63 -12.47 4.05
C GLY A 49 4.27 -12.17 2.69
N LEU A 50 4.61 -10.91 2.40
CA LEU A 50 5.19 -10.51 1.13
C LEU A 50 6.71 -10.60 1.19
N VAL A 51 7.28 -11.57 0.48
CA VAL A 51 8.73 -11.69 0.30
C VAL A 51 9.03 -11.85 -1.18
N ARG A 52 9.96 -11.06 -1.71
CA ARG A 52 10.27 -11.01 -3.14
C ARG A 52 11.70 -10.57 -3.40
N LEU A 53 12.12 -10.73 -4.65
CA LEU A 53 13.44 -10.31 -5.11
C LEU A 53 13.34 -8.88 -5.65
N ILE A 54 14.12 -7.96 -5.09
CA ILE A 54 14.27 -6.58 -5.59
C ILE A 54 15.77 -6.30 -5.71
N ASP A 55 16.22 -5.89 -6.89
CA ASP A 55 17.64 -5.62 -7.19
C ASP A 55 18.58 -6.77 -6.77
N GLY A 56 18.14 -8.01 -7.01
CA GLY A 56 18.88 -9.23 -6.67
C GLY A 56 18.98 -9.55 -5.18
N LYS A 57 18.21 -8.86 -4.33
CA LYS A 57 18.18 -9.06 -2.88
C LYS A 57 16.79 -9.43 -2.41
N ILE A 58 16.72 -10.28 -1.39
CA ILE A 58 15.48 -10.61 -0.69
C ILE A 58 14.97 -9.32 -0.01
N PHE A 59 13.76 -8.92 -0.36
CA PHE A 59 13.06 -7.78 0.19
C PHE A 59 11.79 -8.24 0.90
N LEU A 60 11.60 -7.76 2.13
CA LEU A 60 10.46 -8.08 2.97
C LEU A 60 9.44 -6.93 2.90
N GLY A 61 8.22 -7.26 2.54
CA GLY A 61 7.08 -6.36 2.56
C GLY A 61 6.98 -5.44 1.34
N LYS A 62 6.23 -4.35 1.53
CA LYS A 62 6.02 -3.30 0.53
C LYS A 62 7.18 -2.32 0.54
N THR A 63 7.59 -1.89 -0.65
CA THR A 63 8.55 -0.78 -0.81
C THR A 63 7.94 0.52 -0.31
N ASP A 64 8.78 1.52 -0.03
CA ASP A 64 8.29 2.84 0.36
C ASP A 64 7.45 3.49 -0.73
N VAL A 65 7.74 3.19 -2.00
CA VAL A 65 6.95 3.65 -3.15
C VAL A 65 5.55 3.04 -3.13
N GLU A 66 5.42 1.74 -2.90
CA GLU A 66 4.10 1.09 -2.82
C GLU A 66 3.31 1.54 -1.60
N LYS A 67 3.95 1.70 -0.43
CA LYS A 67 3.31 2.26 0.76
C LYS A 67 2.77 3.67 0.48
N ALA A 68 3.60 4.53 -0.10
CA ALA A 68 3.20 5.88 -0.46
C ALA A 68 2.07 5.88 -1.51
N SER A 69 2.10 4.94 -2.45
CA SER A 69 1.04 4.78 -3.46
C SER A 69 -0.29 4.35 -2.82
N GLU A 70 -0.27 3.39 -1.90
CA GLU A 70 -1.48 2.95 -1.18
C GLU A 70 -2.07 4.05 -0.31
N GLU A 71 -1.23 4.77 0.44
CA GLU A 71 -1.65 5.93 1.22
C GLU A 71 -2.25 7.03 0.31
N ALA A 72 -1.64 7.27 -0.85
CA ALA A 72 -2.15 8.20 -1.83
C ALA A 72 -3.51 7.77 -2.39
N ILE A 73 -3.71 6.48 -2.69
CA ILE A 73 -5.00 5.93 -3.17
C ILE A 73 -6.10 6.16 -2.13
N GLU A 74 -5.86 5.83 -0.86
CA GLU A 74 -6.84 6.02 0.21
C GLU A 74 -7.19 7.50 0.40
N LYS A 75 -6.19 8.38 0.37
CA LYS A 75 -6.43 9.82 0.47
C LYS A 75 -7.18 10.38 -0.74
N ILE A 76 -6.86 9.93 -1.96
CA ILE A 76 -7.60 10.30 -3.18
C ILE A 76 -9.07 9.87 -3.05
N ARG A 77 -9.36 8.66 -2.55
CA ARG A 77 -10.73 8.19 -2.32
C ARG A 77 -11.49 9.09 -1.36
N ALA A 78 -10.88 9.43 -0.23
CA ALA A 78 -11.47 10.32 0.77
C ALA A 78 -11.77 11.72 0.18
N LEU A 79 -10.82 12.32 -0.53
CA LEU A 79 -11.00 13.63 -1.17
C LEU A 79 -12.07 13.61 -2.28
N LYS A 80 -12.12 12.54 -3.08
CA LYS A 80 -13.17 12.34 -4.11
C LYS A 80 -14.56 12.19 -3.46
N MET A 81 -14.65 11.53 -2.30
CA MET A 81 -15.89 11.45 -1.53
C MET A 81 -16.31 12.83 -1.01
N GLN A 82 -15.41 13.62 -0.44
CA GLN A 82 -15.70 14.99 0.00
C GLN A 82 -16.15 15.89 -1.16
N LEU A 83 -15.56 15.74 -2.34
CA LEU A 83 -16.01 16.44 -3.55
C LEU A 83 -17.44 16.02 -3.94
N ALA A 84 -17.78 14.74 -3.86
CA ALA A 84 -19.13 14.25 -4.16
C ALA A 84 -20.17 14.74 -3.15
N GLU A 85 -19.85 14.67 -1.84
CA GLU A 85 -20.73 15.13 -0.76
C GLU A 85 -21.06 16.63 -0.84
N THR A 86 -20.18 17.42 -1.45
CA THR A 86 -20.31 18.87 -1.57
C THR A 86 -20.69 19.33 -2.98
N ASP A 87 -21.08 18.41 -3.87
CA ASP A 87 -21.34 18.75 -5.27
C ASP A 87 -22.62 19.57 -5.46
N TYR A 88 -23.59 19.41 -4.55
CA TYR A 88 -24.84 20.19 -4.52
C TYR A 88 -24.61 21.71 -4.49
N ILE A 89 -23.46 22.18 -4.02
CA ILE A 89 -23.10 23.61 -3.98
C ILE A 89 -23.10 24.19 -5.38
N ALA A 90 -22.60 23.45 -6.37
CA ALA A 90 -22.61 23.89 -7.76
C ALA A 90 -24.04 24.01 -8.28
N SER A 91 -24.91 23.04 -7.97
CA SER A 91 -26.33 23.07 -8.33
C SER A 91 -27.05 24.27 -7.72
N LYS A 92 -26.86 24.55 -6.42
CA LYS A 92 -27.48 25.70 -5.75
C LYS A 92 -27.07 27.04 -6.37
N ILE A 93 -25.80 27.18 -6.73
CA ILE A 93 -25.30 28.38 -7.40
C ILE A 93 -25.88 28.49 -8.82
N ALA A 94 -25.91 27.39 -9.58
CA ALA A 94 -26.44 27.36 -10.94
C ALA A 94 -27.95 27.66 -11.01
N GLU A 95 -28.72 27.18 -10.03
CA GLU A 95 -30.16 27.44 -9.90
C GLU A 95 -30.46 28.86 -9.37
N GLY A 96 -29.44 29.62 -8.96
CA GLY A 96 -29.60 30.94 -8.36
C GLY A 96 -30.17 30.92 -6.94
N SER A 97 -30.22 29.76 -6.29
CA SER A 97 -30.68 29.63 -4.89
C SER A 97 -29.58 29.95 -3.86
N ALA A 98 -28.33 30.04 -4.31
CA ALA A 98 -27.19 30.52 -3.54
C ALA A 98 -26.18 31.26 -4.43
N THR A 99 -25.22 31.92 -3.79
CA THR A 99 -24.10 32.60 -4.45
C THR A 99 -22.77 31.97 -4.07
N THR A 100 -21.70 32.33 -4.79
CA THR A 100 -20.34 31.91 -4.43
C THR A 100 -19.88 32.43 -3.07
N LYS A 101 -20.45 33.56 -2.60
CA LYS A 101 -20.13 34.12 -1.28
C LYS A 101 -20.65 33.24 -0.14
N ASP A 102 -21.83 32.63 -0.33
CA ASP A 102 -22.46 31.77 0.68
C ASP A 102 -21.65 30.49 0.96
N TYR A 103 -20.78 30.11 0.01
CA TYR A 103 -19.96 28.91 0.07
C TYR A 103 -18.47 29.18 -0.14
N ALA A 104 -17.99 30.41 0.11
CA ALA A 104 -16.62 30.81 -0.21
C ALA A 104 -15.55 29.88 0.39
N GLU A 105 -15.68 29.54 1.68
CA GLU A 105 -14.77 28.62 2.37
C GLU A 105 -14.81 27.22 1.74
N LYS A 106 -16.01 26.68 1.50
CA LYS A 106 -16.16 25.34 0.93
C LYS A 106 -15.66 25.26 -0.52
N ILE A 107 -15.80 26.36 -1.28
CA ILE A 107 -15.22 26.46 -2.63
C ILE A 107 -13.69 26.44 -2.55
N ALA A 108 -13.08 27.15 -1.58
CA ALA A 108 -11.64 27.12 -1.37
C ALA A 108 -11.15 25.71 -1.01
N GLU A 109 -11.79 25.05 -0.05
CA GLU A 109 -11.50 23.65 0.30
C GLU A 109 -11.59 22.70 -0.91
N ARG A 110 -12.64 22.84 -1.73
CA ARG A 110 -12.80 22.03 -2.96
C ARG A 110 -11.66 22.26 -3.96
N GLN A 111 -11.07 23.45 -4.02
CA GLN A 111 -9.88 23.70 -4.88
C GLN A 111 -8.64 23.04 -4.29
N GLU A 112 -8.44 23.13 -2.98
CA GLU A 112 -7.33 22.46 -2.29
C GLU A 112 -7.42 20.93 -2.43
N TRP A 113 -8.61 20.34 -2.29
CA TRP A 113 -8.81 18.90 -2.50
C TRP A 113 -8.46 18.47 -3.92
N ARG A 114 -8.86 19.25 -4.93
CA ARG A 114 -8.50 18.96 -6.33
C ARG A 114 -7.01 19.09 -6.58
N ALA A 115 -6.37 20.13 -6.03
CA ALA A 115 -4.93 20.30 -6.14
C ALA A 115 -4.17 19.14 -5.48
N GLU A 116 -4.64 18.69 -4.32
CA GLU A 116 -4.07 17.56 -3.61
C GLU A 116 -4.30 16.23 -4.34
N ILE A 117 -5.50 15.98 -4.89
CA ILE A 117 -5.76 14.82 -5.76
C ILE A 117 -4.76 14.81 -6.93
N ASN A 118 -4.61 15.93 -7.64
CA ASN A 118 -3.69 16.02 -8.77
C ASN A 118 -2.23 15.78 -8.37
N ARG A 119 -1.85 16.14 -7.15
CA ARG A 119 -0.51 15.86 -6.61
C ARG A 119 -0.34 14.38 -6.30
N LEU A 120 -1.32 13.77 -5.63
CA LEU A 120 -1.32 12.37 -5.24
C LEU A 120 -1.43 11.43 -6.43
N GLU A 121 -2.18 11.81 -7.48
CA GLU A 121 -2.33 10.99 -8.69
C GLU A 121 -0.99 10.78 -9.41
N LYS A 122 0.00 11.66 -9.21
CA LYS A 122 1.37 11.46 -9.72
C LYS A 122 2.17 10.38 -8.97
N LEU A 123 1.67 9.89 -7.84
CA LEU A 123 2.28 8.82 -7.03
C LEU A 123 1.68 7.44 -7.33
N VAL A 124 0.61 7.39 -8.13
CA VAL A 124 -0.16 6.17 -8.40
C VAL A 124 -0.28 5.87 -9.90
N ILE A 125 0.10 6.81 -10.77
CA ILE A 125 0.09 6.70 -12.24
C ILE A 125 1.52 6.59 -12.75
#